data_AF-A0A3D0Y579-F1
#
_entry.id   AF-A0A3D0Y579-F1
#
_cell.length_a   1.000
_cell.length_b   1.000
_cell.length_c   1.000
_cell.angle_alpha   90.00
_cell.angle_beta   90.00
_cell.angle_gamma   90.00
#
_symmetry.space_group_name_H-M   'P 1'
#
loop_
_entity.id
_entity.type
_entity.pdbx_description
1 polymer ?
#
loop_
_entity_poly.entity_id
_entity_poly.type
_entity_poly.pdbx_seq_one_letter_code
_entity_poly.pdbx_strand_id
1 'polypeptide(L)'
;MTLEELQQFIDEEDELFKKVKDTNQTERERIFARTIKLGEEYGELCDEVLAHVGDQRKDKLNEKHDLDGEFADVVIVAFLLAKSMNVDMKKALENKIQKIKEKHNNQL
;
A
#
# COMPACT_ATOMS: atom_id res chain seq x y z
N MET A 1 -11.81 -7.22 9.24
CA MET A 1 -11.19 -5.91 9.45
C MET A 1 -12.06 -4.83 8.83
N THR A 2 -12.37 -3.79 9.58
CA THR A 2 -12.99 -2.54 9.09
C THR A 2 -11.92 -1.56 8.63
N LEU A 3 -12.31 -0.51 7.90
CA LEU A 3 -11.36 0.54 7.49
C LEU A 3 -10.82 1.32 8.70
N GLU A 4 -11.65 1.48 9.73
CA GLU A 4 -11.27 2.08 10.99
C GLU A 4 -10.24 1.24 11.74
N GLU A 5 -10.42 -0.08 11.79
CA GLU A 5 -9.44 -1.02 12.36
C GLU A 5 -8.11 -0.98 11.59
N LEU A 6 -8.16 -0.90 10.26
CA LEU A 6 -6.95 -0.71 9.44
C LEU A 6 -6.28 0.62 9.76
N GLN A 7 -7.03 1.72 9.84
CA GLN A 7 -6.45 3.03 10.14
C GLN A 7 -5.82 3.06 11.54
N GLN A 8 -6.42 2.38 12.52
CA GLN A 8 -5.83 2.23 13.84
C GLN A 8 -4.49 1.47 13.77
N PHE A 9 -4.44 0.35 13.05
CA PHE A 9 -3.19 -0.39 12.82
C PHE A 9 -2.11 0.49 12.18
N ILE A 10 -2.47 1.27 11.16
CA ILE A 10 -1.55 2.19 10.47
C ILE A 10 -1.01 3.27 11.42
N ASP A 11 -1.84 3.77 12.33
CA ASP A 11 -1.44 4.75 13.33
C ASP A 11 -0.46 4.16 14.36
N GLU A 12 -0.70 2.92 14.78
CA GLU A 12 0.19 2.18 15.69
C GLU A 12 1.55 1.89 15.04
N GLU A 13 1.57 1.45 13.78
CA GLU A 13 2.79 1.19 13.02
C GLU A 13 3.60 2.47 12.74
N ASP A 14 2.92 3.58 12.42
CA ASP A 14 3.58 4.88 12.23
C ASP A 14 4.30 5.35 13.50
N GLU A 15 3.66 5.18 14.65
CA GLU A 15 4.24 5.51 15.96
C GLU A 15 5.37 4.56 16.36
N LEU A 16 5.22 3.26 16.08
CA LEU A 16 6.28 2.27 16.31
C LEU A 16 7.52 2.61 15.48
N PHE A 17 7.33 2.93 14.20
CA PHE A 17 8.43 3.31 13.31
C PHE A 17 9.20 4.53 13.82
N LYS A 18 8.49 5.56 14.33
CA LYS A 18 9.12 6.75 14.93
C LYS A 18 9.90 6.45 16.21
N LYS A 19 9.51 5.43 16.98
CA LYS A 19 10.13 5.07 18.26
C LYS A 19 11.32 4.10 18.12
N VAL A 20 11.18 3.11 17.24
CA VAL A 20 12.18 2.02 17.08
C VAL A 20 13.37 2.49 16.26
N LYS A 21 13.13 3.35 15.27
CA LYS A 21 14.21 3.94 14.50
C LYS A 21 14.70 5.18 15.24
N ASP A 22 15.87 5.07 15.85
CA ASP A 22 16.74 6.20 16.23
C ASP A 22 17.27 6.89 14.96
N THR A 23 16.32 7.34 14.13
CA THR A 23 16.61 7.96 12.85
C THR A 23 16.66 9.44 13.08
N ASN A 24 17.85 10.01 12.89
CA ASN A 24 18.05 11.42 12.55
C ASN A 24 17.35 11.83 11.23
N GLN A 25 16.34 11.08 10.78
CA GLN A 25 15.58 11.34 9.57
C GLN A 25 14.59 12.47 9.81
N THR A 26 14.61 13.42 8.89
CA THR A 26 13.59 14.45 8.73
C THR A 26 12.26 13.84 8.28
N GLU A 27 11.17 14.59 8.43
CA GLU A 27 9.86 14.23 7.91
C GLU A 27 9.89 13.94 6.40
N ARG A 28 10.64 14.76 5.65
CA ARG A 28 10.83 14.60 4.21
C ARG A 28 11.49 13.25 3.85
N GLU A 29 12.51 12.85 4.59
CA GLU A 29 13.18 11.57 4.36
C GLU A 29 12.28 10.39 4.68
N ARG A 30 11.42 10.50 5.71
CA ARG A 30 10.42 9.47 6.01
C ARG A 30 9.38 9.32 4.90
N ILE A 31 8.89 10.43 4.36
CA ILE A 31 7.96 10.42 3.21
C ILE A 31 8.62 9.71 2.02
N PHE A 32 9.86 10.10 1.68
CA PHE A 32 10.58 9.45 0.57
C PHE A 32 10.85 7.96 0.81
N ALA A 33 11.21 7.57 2.03
CA ALA A 33 11.39 6.16 2.37
C ALA A 33 10.10 5.36 2.14
N ARG A 34 8.93 5.90 2.54
CA ARG A 34 7.63 5.26 2.29
C ARG A 34 7.24 5.23 0.83
N THR A 35 7.55 6.29 0.07
CA THR A 35 7.35 6.30 -1.38
C THR A 35 8.17 5.22 -2.08
N ILE A 36 9.44 5.03 -1.67
CA ILE A 36 10.30 3.98 -2.23
C ILE A 36 9.79 2.59 -1.83
N LYS A 37 9.42 2.40 -0.55
CA LYS A 37 8.86 1.13 -0.08
C LYS A 37 7.57 0.76 -0.82
N LEU A 38 6.71 1.73 -1.15
CA LEU A 38 5.52 1.47 -1.98
C LEU A 38 5.90 0.94 -3.38
N GLY A 39 7.00 1.44 -3.96
CA GLY A 39 7.52 0.94 -5.23
C GLY A 39 8.11 -0.47 -5.13
N GLU A 40 8.69 -0.82 -3.98
CA GLU A 40 9.18 -2.17 -3.66
C GLU A 40 8.02 -3.17 -3.60
N GLU A 41 6.99 -2.92 -2.77
CA GLU A 41 5.81 -3.80 -2.64
C GLU A 41 5.07 -3.95 -3.98
N TYR A 42 4.98 -2.86 -4.75
CA TYR A 42 4.36 -2.94 -6.07
C TYR A 42 5.16 -3.83 -7.03
N GLY A 43 6.49 -3.82 -6.92
CA GLY A 43 7.36 -4.71 -7.69
C GLY A 43 7.20 -6.18 -7.28
N GLU A 44 7.11 -6.45 -5.98
CA GLU A 44 6.86 -7.79 -5.43
C GLU A 44 5.49 -8.33 -5.84
N LEU A 45 4.44 -7.49 -5.77
CA LEU A 45 3.13 -7.81 -6.34
C LEU A 45 3.20 -8.11 -7.84
N CYS A 46 4.00 -7.37 -8.62
CA CYS A 46 4.16 -7.66 -10.05
C CYS A 46 4.78 -9.04 -10.28
N ASP A 47 5.80 -9.41 -9.51
CA ASP A 47 6.43 -10.73 -9.57
C ASP A 47 5.40 -11.84 -9.23
N GLU A 48 4.58 -11.66 -8.20
CA GLU A 48 3.53 -12.60 -7.81
C GLU A 48 2.40 -12.70 -8.85
N VAL A 49 2.00 -11.59 -9.47
CA VAL A 49 1.03 -11.60 -10.57
C VAL A 49 1.57 -12.37 -11.76
N LEU A 50 2.84 -12.16 -12.13
CA LEU A 50 3.49 -12.91 -13.23
C LEU A 50 3.54 -14.41 -12.93
N ALA A 51 3.86 -14.78 -11.69
CA ALA A 51 3.80 -16.16 -11.25
C ALA A 51 2.39 -16.74 -11.33
N HIS A 52 1.39 -15.99 -10.87
CA HIS A 52 0.00 -16.41 -10.89
C HIS A 52 -0.53 -16.67 -12.30
N VAL A 53 -0.14 -15.87 -13.29
CA VAL A 53 -0.55 -16.06 -14.69
C VAL A 53 0.35 -17.00 -15.49
N GLY A 54 1.39 -17.56 -14.87
CA GLY A 54 2.29 -18.55 -15.49
C GLY A 54 3.43 -17.97 -16.33
N ASP A 55 3.65 -16.65 -16.27
CA ASP A 55 4.71 -15.93 -17.00
C ASP A 55 5.96 -15.66 -16.14
N GLN A 56 6.11 -16.33 -15.00
CA GLN A 56 7.31 -16.23 -14.18
C GLN A 56 8.55 -16.83 -14.84
N ARG A 57 9.72 -16.32 -14.45
CA ARG A 57 11.00 -16.82 -14.94
C ARG A 57 11.22 -18.27 -14.49
N LYS A 58 11.81 -19.09 -15.37
CA LYS A 58 12.00 -20.54 -15.15
C LYS A 58 12.83 -20.87 -13.90
N ASP A 59 13.74 -19.98 -13.52
CA ASP A 59 14.56 -20.05 -12.31
C ASP A 59 13.74 -19.90 -11.01
N LYS A 60 12.52 -19.33 -11.07
CA LYS A 60 11.63 -19.10 -9.92
C LYS A 60 10.48 -20.11 -9.77
N LEU A 61 10.39 -21.14 -10.63
CA LEU A 61 9.27 -22.10 -10.66
C LEU A 61 9.00 -22.87 -9.35
N ASN A 62 9.95 -22.89 -8.41
CA ASN A 62 9.83 -23.59 -7.13
C ASN A 62 9.68 -22.64 -5.93
N GLU A 63 9.57 -21.33 -6.15
CA GLU A 63 9.38 -20.36 -5.08
C GLU A 63 7.94 -20.43 -4.55
N LYS A 64 7.79 -20.12 -3.25
CA LYS A 64 6.48 -20.06 -2.62
C LYS A 64 5.87 -18.69 -2.93
N HIS A 65 4.68 -18.71 -3.51
CA HIS A 65 3.92 -17.54 -3.91
C HIS A 65 2.91 -17.14 -2.83
N ASP A 66 2.73 -15.84 -2.63
CA ASP A 66 1.81 -15.23 -1.66
C ASP A 66 1.14 -13.98 -2.25
N LEU A 67 0.43 -14.16 -3.37
CA LEU A 67 -0.29 -13.11 -4.06
C LEU A 67 -1.19 -12.27 -3.12
N ASP A 68 -1.90 -12.92 -2.20
CA ASP A 68 -2.80 -12.25 -1.26
C ASP A 68 -2.01 -11.35 -0.29
N GLY A 69 -0.84 -11.82 0.18
CA GLY A 69 0.10 -11.05 0.99
C GLY A 69 0.59 -9.79 0.29
N GLU A 70 1.08 -9.93 -0.94
CA GLU A 70 1.63 -8.79 -1.69
C GLU A 70 0.57 -7.72 -2.03
N PHE A 71 -0.69 -8.13 -2.26
CA PHE A 71 -1.79 -7.17 -2.37
C PHE A 71 -2.01 -6.40 -1.06
N ALA A 72 -1.93 -7.09 0.08
CA ALA A 72 -2.08 -6.48 1.38
C ALA A 72 -0.92 -5.51 1.69
N ASP A 73 0.32 -5.86 1.36
CA ASP A 73 1.50 -5.02 1.60
C ASP A 73 1.43 -3.71 0.82
N VAL A 74 1.02 -3.75 -0.46
CA VAL A 74 0.78 -2.53 -1.25
C VAL A 74 -0.25 -1.62 -0.59
N VAL A 75 -1.36 -2.19 -0.08
CA VAL A 75 -2.41 -1.41 0.60
C VAL A 75 -1.88 -0.80 1.89
N ILE A 76 -1.18 -1.57 2.72
CA ILE A 76 -0.64 -1.11 4.00
C ILE A 76 0.36 0.03 3.78
N VAL A 77 1.33 -0.15 2.87
CA VAL A 77 2.36 0.85 2.61
C VAL A 77 1.76 2.12 1.96
N ALA A 78 0.72 1.98 1.14
CA ALA A 78 -0.02 3.13 0.61
C ALA A 78 -0.69 3.95 1.74
N PHE A 79 -1.33 3.28 2.71
CA PHE A 79 -1.93 3.95 3.87
C PHE A 79 -0.89 4.58 4.79
N LEU A 80 0.26 3.92 5.01
CA LEU A 80 1.39 4.49 5.74
C LEU A 80 1.90 5.77 5.04
N LEU A 81 2.08 5.76 3.73
CA LEU A 81 2.49 6.95 2.99
C LEU A 81 1.44 8.08 3.12
N ALA A 82 0.17 7.74 2.97
CA ALA A 82 -0.94 8.69 3.15
C ALA A 82 -0.93 9.32 4.55
N LYS A 83 -0.69 8.52 5.60
CA LYS A 83 -0.53 9.01 6.98
C LYS A 83 0.62 10.01 7.10
N SER A 84 1.78 9.70 6.53
CA SER A 84 2.95 10.61 6.56
C SER A 84 2.72 11.91 5.77
N MET A 85 1.74 11.94 4.87
CA MET A 85 1.36 13.13 4.10
C MET A 85 0.10 13.81 4.63
N ASN A 86 -0.41 13.38 5.80
CA ASN A 86 -1.65 13.89 6.42
C ASN A 86 -2.89 13.77 5.50
N VAL A 87 -2.97 12.70 4.73
CA VAL A 87 -4.12 12.40 3.87
C VAL A 87 -5.16 11.60 4.64
N ASP A 88 -6.40 12.10 4.69
CA ASP A 88 -7.56 11.34 5.18
C ASP A 88 -8.00 10.33 4.11
N MET A 89 -7.53 9.08 4.26
CA MET A 89 -7.79 8.02 3.30
C MET A 89 -9.26 7.65 3.20
N LYS A 90 -10.01 7.65 4.31
CA LYS A 90 -11.44 7.34 4.31
C LYS A 90 -12.19 8.35 3.45
N LYS A 91 -12.00 9.64 3.71
CA LYS A 91 -12.63 10.71 2.93
C LYS A 91 -12.15 10.72 1.48
N ALA A 92 -10.87 10.44 1.23
CA ALA A 92 -10.33 10.37 -0.13
C ALA A 92 -10.97 9.25 -0.95
N LEU A 93 -11.12 8.06 -0.37
CA LEU A 93 -11.77 6.91 -0.99
C LEU A 93 -13.26 7.18 -1.24
N GLU A 94 -14.00 7.68 -0.25
CA GLU A 94 -15.42 8.03 -0.38
C GLU A 94 -15.64 8.99 -1.57
N ASN A 95 -14.88 10.08 -1.62
CA ASN A 95 -14.96 11.07 -2.70
C ASN A 95 -14.61 10.47 -4.08
N LYS A 96 -13.59 9.62 -4.14
CA LYS A 96 -13.16 9.00 -5.41
C LYS A 96 -14.20 8.00 -5.92
N ILE A 97 -14.77 7.19 -5.03
CA ILE A 97 -15.83 6.23 -5.34
C ILE A 97 -17.08 6.96 -5.85
N GLN A 98 -17.50 8.05 -5.20
CA GLN A 98 -18.63 8.86 -5.65
C GLN A 98 -18.42 9.36 -7.09
N LYS A 99 -17.26 9.97 -7.37
CA LYS A 99 -16.93 10.46 -8.72
C LYS A 99 -16.94 9.36 -9.79
N ILE A 100 -16.48 8.15 -9.45
CA ILE A 100 -16.50 7.00 -10.36
C ILE A 100 -17.95 6.59 -10.67
N LYS A 101 -18.81 6.50 -9.64
CA LYS A 101 -20.23 6.18 -9.80
C LYS A 101 -20.96 7.21 -10.66
N GLU A 102 -20.74 8.50 -10.41
CA GLU A 102 -21.30 9.59 -11.21
C GLU A 102 -20.87 9.49 -12.68
N LYS A 103 -19.60 9.17 -12.94
CA LYS A 103 -19.10 8.98 -14.30
C LYS A 103 -19.78 7.82 -15.02
N HIS A 104 -19.97 6.67 -14.36
CA HIS A 104 -20.64 5.52 -14.98
C HIS A 104 -22.11 5.80 -15.30
N ASN A 105 -22.82 6.50 -14.41
CA ASN A 105 -24.23 6.85 -14.64
C ASN A 105 -24.42 7.83 -15.81
N ASN A 106 -23.42 8.64 -16.14
CA ASN A 106 -23.45 9.56 -17.28
C ASN A 106 -23.07 8.89 -18.62
N GLN A 107 -22.65 7.62 -18.60
CA GLN A 107 -22.24 6.85 -19.77
C GLN A 107 -23.24 5.74 -20.15
N LEU A 108 -24.32 5.60 -19.38
CA LEU A 108 -25.48 4.73 -19.64
C LEU A 108 -26.68 5.60 -20.01
#